data_AF-F2ICL9-F1
#
_entry.id   AF-F2ICL9-F1
#
_cell.length_a   1.000
_cell.length_b   1.000
_cell.length_c   1.000
_cell.angle_alpha   90.00
_cell.angle_beta   90.00
_cell.angle_gamma   90.00
#
_symmetry.space_group_name_H-M   'P 1'
#
loop_
_entity.id
_entity.type
_entity.pdbx_description
1 polymer ?
#
loop_
_entity_poly.entity_id
_entity_poly.type
_entity_poly.pdbx_seq_one_letter_code
_entity_poly.pdbx_strand_id
1 'polypeptide(L)'
;MMKLPIISLLFLLFFDHSFAQLTPPGLGSNSKMNGWFAIGLDQKLDSVGKFSSITYFGLAGESTVDNTNVFEHLGIFVINEEVKFKFKPTWSVSLAASYRHQNEFNKIPPYLATEDRFKHEFRIYSRITKTWKKKWIPSIAFRQEYRKFYNPQFRAWKVSSAFRSRLKFQSEFDLIPSKRLTALIGCEFLFSTEFQEDTQSWRHFEYGETRFSALVSYHSKNKKITYSLGYMNDLLHVSAGEKSVHYISTSIIFKNLF
;
A
#
# COMPACT_ATOMS: atom_id res chain seq x y z
N MET A 1 49.61 -21.87 -16.22
CA MET A 1 49.25 -21.17 -14.97
C MET A 1 48.95 -19.71 -15.28
N MET A 2 47.68 -19.36 -15.45
CA MET A 2 47.23 -17.98 -15.60
C MET A 2 46.23 -17.71 -14.47
N LYS A 3 46.71 -16.98 -13.45
CA LYS A 3 45.87 -16.34 -12.44
C LYS A 3 45.35 -15.05 -13.08
N LEU A 4 44.10 -15.08 -13.56
CA LEU A 4 43.35 -13.88 -13.92
C LEU A 4 41.99 -13.94 -13.19
N PRO A 5 41.47 -12.79 -12.73
CA PRO A 5 41.56 -12.47 -11.32
C PRO A 5 40.18 -12.39 -10.67
N ILE A 6 40.21 -12.51 -9.35
CA ILE A 6 39.13 -12.30 -8.37
C ILE A 6 38.44 -10.90 -8.49
N ILE A 7 38.86 -10.06 -9.43
CA ILE A 7 38.36 -8.70 -9.69
C ILE A 7 36.98 -8.71 -10.40
N SER A 8 36.62 -9.77 -11.12
CA SER A 8 35.25 -9.91 -11.67
C SER A 8 34.19 -10.24 -10.60
N LEU A 9 34.59 -10.54 -9.36
CA LEU A 9 33.68 -10.81 -8.24
C LEU A 9 33.39 -9.55 -7.39
N LEU A 10 34.13 -8.46 -7.60
CA LEU A 10 34.05 -7.23 -6.80
C LEU A 10 33.45 -6.03 -7.54
N PHE A 11 33.14 -6.17 -8.82
CA PHE A 11 32.36 -5.21 -9.59
C PHE A 11 31.13 -5.90 -10.15
N LEU A 12 30.00 -5.85 -9.43
CA LEU A 12 28.77 -5.20 -9.93
C LEU A 12 27.62 -5.33 -8.91
N LEU A 13 27.73 -4.43 -7.94
CA LEU A 13 26.64 -3.58 -7.44
C LEU A 13 25.58 -4.25 -6.55
N PHE A 14 25.73 -3.95 -5.26
CA PHE A 14 24.65 -3.69 -4.32
C PHE A 14 23.60 -2.74 -4.95
N PHE A 15 22.64 -3.33 -5.64
CA PHE A 15 21.38 -2.65 -5.95
C PHE A 15 20.41 -2.91 -4.79
N ASP A 16 20.36 -1.95 -3.87
CA ASP A 16 19.25 -1.81 -2.93
C ASP A 16 18.04 -1.30 -3.70
N HIS A 17 17.29 -2.22 -4.29
CA HIS A 17 15.91 -1.94 -4.69
C HIS A 17 15.07 -1.92 -3.41
N SER A 18 14.90 -0.74 -2.84
CA SER A 18 13.82 -0.52 -1.89
C SER A 18 12.57 -0.13 -2.67
N PHE A 19 11.65 -1.09 -2.79
CA PHE A 19 10.29 -0.90 -3.29
C PHE A 19 9.52 -0.06 -2.29
N ALA A 20 9.82 1.22 -2.28
CA ALA A 20 9.14 2.17 -1.45
C ALA A 20 7.95 2.68 -2.29
N GLN A 21 6.87 1.90 -2.29
CA GLN A 21 5.62 2.27 -2.93
C GLN A 21 4.54 2.33 -1.85
N LEU A 22 3.88 3.47 -1.77
CA LEU A 22 2.74 3.67 -0.88
C LEU A 22 1.47 3.67 -1.73
N THR A 23 0.88 2.49 -1.94
CA THR A 23 -0.39 2.38 -2.69
C THR A 23 -1.57 2.92 -1.88
N PRO A 24 -2.59 3.49 -2.54
CA PRO A 24 -3.79 3.93 -1.85
C PRO A 24 -4.44 2.80 -1.04
N PRO A 25 -5.02 3.10 0.14
CA PRO A 25 -5.55 2.08 1.04
C PRO A 25 -6.83 1.41 0.54
N GLY A 26 -7.56 2.03 -0.39
CA GLY A 26 -8.95 1.71 -0.74
C GLY A 26 -9.91 2.25 0.31
N LEU A 27 -10.83 3.13 -0.08
CA LEU A 27 -11.82 3.80 0.80
C LEU A 27 -13.24 3.24 0.66
N GLY A 28 -13.39 2.13 -0.05
CA GLY A 28 -14.69 1.53 -0.29
C GLY A 28 -15.50 2.27 -1.35
N SER A 29 -16.82 2.10 -1.31
CA SER A 29 -17.72 2.43 -2.41
C SER A 29 -18.43 3.79 -2.28
N ASN A 30 -18.03 4.63 -1.32
CA ASN A 30 -18.71 5.91 -1.04
C ASN A 30 -18.27 7.05 -1.98
N SER A 31 -17.24 6.81 -2.79
CA SER A 31 -16.61 7.79 -3.67
C SER A 31 -16.54 7.31 -5.10
N LYS A 32 -16.35 8.25 -6.04
CA LYS A 32 -16.03 7.95 -7.45
C LYS A 32 -14.53 8.09 -7.72
N MET A 33 -13.90 9.11 -7.17
CA MET A 33 -12.47 9.42 -7.32
C MET A 33 -11.89 9.86 -5.98
N ASN A 34 -10.66 9.42 -5.67
CA ASN A 34 -9.97 9.76 -4.44
C ASN A 34 -8.56 10.28 -4.72
N GLY A 35 -8.06 11.17 -3.87
CA GLY A 35 -6.70 11.69 -3.92
C GLY A 35 -5.90 11.13 -2.76
N TRP A 36 -4.82 10.38 -3.01
CA TRP A 36 -3.93 9.83 -2.00
C TRP A 36 -2.60 10.56 -1.98
N PHE A 37 -2.18 10.99 -0.78
CA PHE A 37 -0.94 11.71 -0.55
C PHE A 37 -0.19 11.04 0.58
N ALA A 38 1.08 10.70 0.37
CA ALA A 38 1.87 10.04 1.41
C ALA A 38 3.31 10.57 1.50
N ILE A 39 3.83 10.62 2.72
CA ILE A 39 5.23 10.94 3.02
C ILE A 39 5.83 9.82 3.85
N GLY A 40 6.98 9.31 3.43
CA GLY A 40 7.60 8.13 4.04
C GLY A 40 9.09 8.27 4.30
N LEU A 41 9.55 7.47 5.25
CA LEU A 41 10.94 7.32 5.64
C LEU A 41 11.33 5.84 5.51
N ASP A 42 12.27 5.54 4.62
CA ASP A 42 12.75 4.19 4.32
C ASP A 42 14.22 4.07 4.76
N GLN A 43 14.46 3.37 5.87
CA GLN A 43 15.78 3.29 6.50
C GLN A 43 16.31 1.86 6.48
N LYS A 44 17.59 1.71 6.20
CA LYS A 44 18.33 0.50 6.57
C LYS A 44 18.53 0.47 8.08
N LEU A 45 18.31 -0.69 8.68
CA LEU A 45 18.52 -0.90 10.12
C LEU A 45 19.83 -1.65 10.42
N ASP A 46 20.49 -2.17 9.38
CA ASP A 46 21.77 -2.86 9.48
C ASP A 46 22.73 -2.45 8.35
N SER A 47 24.02 -2.57 8.64
CA SER A 47 25.08 -2.23 7.68
C SER A 47 25.10 -3.15 6.45
N VAL A 48 24.66 -4.40 6.61
CA VAL A 48 24.60 -5.40 5.54
C VAL A 48 23.31 -5.34 4.71
N GLY A 49 22.36 -4.46 5.08
CA GLY A 49 21.12 -4.21 4.33
C GLY A 49 20.12 -5.37 4.31
N LYS A 50 20.14 -6.26 5.31
CA LYS A 50 19.13 -7.30 5.46
C LYS A 50 17.88 -6.79 6.17
N PHE A 51 18.01 -5.80 7.04
CA PHE A 51 16.91 -5.18 7.75
C PHE A 51 16.67 -3.76 7.24
N SER A 52 15.41 -3.44 7.01
CA SER A 52 15.00 -2.06 6.72
C SER A 52 13.63 -1.78 7.33
N SER A 53 13.36 -0.56 7.72
CA SER A 53 12.03 -0.08 8.08
C SER A 53 11.48 0.88 7.03
N ILE A 54 10.16 0.90 6.91
CA ILE A 54 9.45 1.99 6.25
C ILE A 54 8.34 2.51 7.16
N THR A 55 8.52 3.75 7.61
CA THR A 55 7.48 4.54 8.29
C THR A 55 6.81 5.44 7.27
N TYR A 56 5.49 5.57 7.30
CA TYR A 56 4.84 6.61 6.50
C TYR A 56 3.57 7.17 7.14
N PHE A 57 3.30 8.40 6.76
CA PHE A 57 2.04 9.10 6.99
C PHE A 57 1.31 9.24 5.65
N GLY A 58 0.00 9.05 5.66
CA GLY A 58 -0.81 9.21 4.47
C GLY A 58 -2.13 9.88 4.76
N LEU A 59 -2.59 10.67 3.81
CA LEU A 59 -3.89 11.32 3.81
C LEU A 59 -4.58 10.98 2.49
N ALA A 60 -5.88 10.72 2.54
CA ALA A 60 -6.67 10.77 1.33
C ALA A 60 -7.88 11.67 1.47
N GLY A 61 -8.08 12.49 0.44
CA GLY A 61 -9.34 13.15 0.20
C GLY A 61 -10.21 12.28 -0.70
N GLU A 62 -11.52 12.36 -0.50
CA GLU A 62 -12.51 11.58 -1.22
C GLU A 62 -13.55 12.48 -1.88
N SER A 63 -13.97 12.07 -3.08
CA SER A 63 -15.13 12.62 -3.76
C SER A 63 -16.41 11.96 -3.25
N THR A 64 -17.56 12.50 -3.64
CA THR A 64 -18.84 11.79 -3.48
C THR A 64 -19.04 10.78 -4.62
N VAL A 65 -20.16 10.05 -4.60
CA VAL A 65 -20.53 9.14 -5.70
C VAL A 65 -20.89 9.87 -7.01
N ASP A 66 -21.30 11.14 -6.92
CA ASP A 66 -21.85 11.90 -8.05
C ASP A 66 -20.86 12.95 -8.62
N ASN A 67 -19.72 13.17 -7.96
CA ASN A 67 -18.67 14.08 -8.42
C ASN A 67 -17.28 13.42 -8.39
N THR A 68 -16.26 14.14 -8.85
CA THR A 68 -14.85 13.69 -8.85
C THR A 68 -13.92 14.64 -8.09
N ASN A 69 -14.46 15.54 -7.27
CA ASN A 69 -13.65 16.47 -6.49
C ASN A 69 -12.98 15.73 -5.34
N VAL A 70 -11.70 15.42 -5.46
CA VAL A 70 -10.94 14.66 -4.46
C VAL A 70 -10.66 15.43 -3.17
N PHE A 71 -11.05 16.70 -3.08
CA PHE A 71 -10.88 17.54 -1.89
C PHE A 71 -12.20 17.82 -1.17
N GLU A 72 -13.30 17.20 -1.60
CA GLU A 72 -14.63 17.41 -1.03
C GLU A 72 -14.67 17.02 0.46
N HIS A 73 -14.14 15.84 0.76
CA HIS A 73 -14.09 15.30 2.11
C HIS A 73 -12.69 14.76 2.43
N LEU A 74 -12.30 14.83 3.69
CA LEU A 74 -11.14 14.09 4.17
C LEU A 74 -11.59 12.65 4.46
N GLY A 75 -11.17 11.69 3.65
CA GLY A 75 -11.59 10.29 3.80
C GLY A 75 -10.77 9.51 4.84
N ILE A 76 -9.44 9.66 4.83
CA ILE A 76 -8.58 8.88 5.73
C ILE A 76 -7.30 9.61 6.13
N PHE A 77 -6.84 9.31 7.34
CA PHE A 77 -5.46 9.48 7.78
C PHE A 77 -4.86 8.12 8.16
N VAL A 78 -3.60 7.89 7.78
CA VAL A 78 -2.87 6.64 7.98
C VAL A 78 -1.52 6.91 8.60
N ILE A 79 -1.17 6.11 9.61
CA ILE A 79 0.18 5.91 10.10
C ILE A 79 0.53 4.44 9.92
N ASN A 80 1.73 4.16 9.44
CA ASN A 80 2.17 2.78 9.22
C ASN A 80 3.68 2.66 9.47
N GLU A 81 4.05 1.56 10.12
CA GLU A 81 5.44 1.13 10.27
C GLU A 81 5.55 -0.31 9.79
N GLU A 82 6.48 -0.58 8.87
CA GLU A 82 6.76 -1.92 8.36
C GLU A 82 8.26 -2.21 8.43
N VAL A 83 8.63 -3.27 9.16
CA VAL A 83 10.00 -3.77 9.25
C VAL A 83 10.15 -4.98 8.33
N LYS A 84 11.14 -4.92 7.45
CA LYS A 84 11.43 -5.90 6.41
C LYS A 84 12.75 -6.61 6.70
N PHE A 85 12.75 -7.94 6.58
CA PHE A 85 13.92 -8.79 6.65
C PHE A 85 14.13 -9.54 5.33
N LYS A 86 15.31 -9.38 4.73
CA LYS A 86 15.73 -10.04 3.49
C LYS A 86 16.59 -11.26 3.81
N PHE A 87 15.94 -12.42 3.86
CA PHE A 87 16.61 -13.68 4.21
C PHE A 87 17.29 -14.37 3.02
N LYS A 88 16.89 -14.05 1.78
CA LYS A 88 17.60 -14.46 0.55
C LYS A 88 17.66 -13.29 -0.44
N PRO A 89 18.58 -13.29 -1.42
CA PRO A 89 18.73 -12.18 -2.38
C PRO A 89 17.44 -11.76 -3.11
N THR A 90 16.51 -12.71 -3.27
CA THR A 90 15.25 -12.55 -4.00
C THR A 90 14.02 -12.73 -3.11
N TRP A 91 14.18 -12.96 -1.81
CA TRP A 91 13.07 -13.15 -0.88
C TRP A 91 13.18 -12.24 0.33
N SER A 92 12.05 -11.67 0.73
CA SER A 92 11.91 -10.92 1.97
C SER A 92 10.63 -11.28 2.70
N VAL A 93 10.66 -11.16 4.02
CA VAL A 93 9.47 -11.11 4.87
C VAL A 93 9.38 -9.74 5.51
N SER A 94 8.18 -9.29 5.87
CA SER A 94 7.99 -8.11 6.68
C SER A 94 6.85 -8.30 7.67
N LEU A 95 6.94 -7.54 8.76
CA LEU A 95 5.90 -7.39 9.78
C LEU A 95 5.61 -5.91 9.92
N ALA A 96 4.35 -5.55 10.11
CA ALA A 96 3.94 -4.17 10.19
C ALA A 96 2.77 -3.95 11.14
N ALA A 97 2.71 -2.71 11.63
CA ALA A 97 1.57 -2.17 12.36
C ALA A 97 1.09 -0.90 11.66
N SER A 98 -0.23 -0.69 11.64
CA SER A 98 -0.84 0.50 11.07
C SER A 98 -2.01 0.96 11.90
N TYR A 99 -2.11 2.27 12.07
CA TYR A 99 -3.29 2.95 12.59
C TYR A 99 -3.92 3.76 11.46
N ARG A 100 -5.26 3.77 11.41
CA ARG A 100 -6.01 4.57 10.46
C ARG A 100 -7.21 5.23 11.13
N HIS A 101 -7.41 6.49 10.81
CA HIS A 101 -8.62 7.25 11.12
C HIS A 101 -9.40 7.42 9.82
N GLN A 102 -10.57 6.78 9.70
CA GLN A 102 -11.38 6.80 8.48
C GLN A 102 -12.70 7.51 8.74
N ASN A 103 -12.92 8.64 8.08
CA ASN A 103 -14.22 9.31 8.13
C ASN A 103 -15.20 8.57 7.20
N GLU A 104 -16.47 8.54 7.60
CA GLU A 104 -17.54 7.84 6.88
C GLU A 104 -18.66 8.81 6.57
N PHE A 105 -19.00 8.94 5.28
CA PHE A 105 -20.02 9.85 4.76
C PHE A 105 -21.17 9.07 4.13
N ASN A 106 -22.38 9.65 4.18
CA ASN A 106 -23.55 9.08 3.55
C ASN A 106 -23.40 9.04 2.02
N LYS A 107 -23.98 8.03 1.38
CA LYS A 107 -23.97 7.89 -0.10
C LYS A 107 -25.01 8.74 -0.82
N ILE A 108 -25.89 9.41 -0.09
CA ILE A 108 -27.03 10.16 -0.61
C ILE A 108 -26.85 11.63 -0.24
N PRO A 109 -27.17 12.59 -1.14
CA PRO A 109 -27.17 14.01 -0.81
C PRO A 109 -27.90 14.30 0.51
N PRO A 110 -27.34 15.15 1.39
CA PRO A 110 -26.20 16.03 1.16
C PRO A 110 -24.83 15.43 1.54
N TYR A 111 -24.68 14.10 1.55
CA TYR A 111 -23.43 13.36 1.87
C TYR A 111 -22.82 13.74 3.22
N LEU A 112 -23.67 14.02 4.21
CA LEU A 112 -23.21 14.34 5.56
C LEU A 112 -22.45 13.17 6.18
N ALA A 113 -21.60 13.48 7.16
CA ALA A 113 -20.98 12.47 8.00
C ALA A 113 -22.05 11.53 8.58
N THR A 114 -21.75 10.24 8.56
CA THR A 114 -22.61 9.20 9.14
C THR A 114 -22.75 9.40 10.66
N GLU A 115 -23.74 8.75 11.28
CA GLU A 115 -23.95 8.83 12.74
C GLU A 115 -22.69 8.47 13.53
N ASP A 116 -21.99 7.43 13.08
CA ASP A 116 -20.76 6.96 13.69
C ASP A 116 -19.52 7.81 13.30
N ARG A 117 -19.68 8.78 12.37
CA ARG A 117 -18.76 9.81 11.84
C ARG A 117 -17.43 9.31 11.27
N PHE A 118 -16.71 8.49 12.03
CA PHE A 118 -15.44 7.91 11.66
C PHE A 118 -15.20 6.61 12.43
N LYS A 119 -14.32 5.77 11.90
CA LYS A 119 -13.82 4.57 12.57
C LYS A 119 -12.32 4.64 12.79
N HIS A 120 -11.90 4.18 13.95
CA HIS A 120 -10.50 3.84 14.21
C HIS A 120 -10.24 2.44 13.69
N GLU A 121 -9.13 2.26 12.99
CA GLU A 121 -8.69 0.96 12.53
C GLU A 121 -7.25 0.70 12.92
N PHE A 122 -7.03 -0.44 13.57
CA PHE A 122 -5.71 -0.97 13.86
C PHE A 122 -5.47 -2.18 12.99
N ARG A 123 -4.32 -2.24 12.34
CA ARG A 123 -3.91 -3.38 11.52
C ARG A 123 -2.57 -3.89 11.97
N ILE A 124 -2.45 -5.22 11.99
CA ILE A 124 -1.17 -5.91 12.01
C ILE A 124 -1.13 -6.78 10.77
N TYR A 125 -0.02 -6.76 10.05
CA TYR A 125 0.12 -7.61 8.88
C TYR A 125 1.52 -8.17 8.74
N SER A 126 1.58 -9.36 8.14
CA SER A 126 2.81 -9.96 7.65
C SER A 126 2.77 -10.05 6.13
N ARG A 127 3.93 -9.94 5.50
CA ARG A 127 4.05 -10.06 4.05
C ARG A 127 5.29 -10.87 3.72
N ILE A 128 5.14 -11.78 2.76
CA ILE A 128 6.26 -12.41 2.08
C ILE A 128 6.32 -11.89 0.65
N THR A 129 7.52 -11.65 0.14
CA THR A 129 7.73 -11.13 -1.22
C THR A 129 8.86 -11.87 -1.89
N LYS A 130 8.63 -12.22 -3.16
CA LYS A 130 9.62 -12.76 -4.08
C LYS A 130 9.83 -11.78 -5.21
N THR A 131 11.06 -11.32 -5.40
CA THR A 131 11.46 -10.39 -6.45
C THR A 131 12.52 -11.03 -7.33
N TRP A 132 12.38 -10.91 -8.65
CA TRP A 132 13.40 -11.40 -9.59
C TRP A 132 14.19 -10.23 -10.19
N LYS A 133 15.49 -10.44 -10.38
CA LYS A 133 16.37 -9.49 -11.06
C LYS A 133 16.46 -9.85 -12.54
N LYS A 134 15.54 -9.32 -13.36
CA LYS A 134 15.56 -9.45 -14.83
C LYS A 134 15.62 -8.04 -15.45
N LYS A 135 15.45 -7.93 -16.78
CA LYS A 135 15.41 -6.65 -17.50
C LYS A 135 14.32 -5.71 -16.96
N TRP A 136 13.15 -6.27 -16.67
CA TRP A 136 12.16 -5.69 -15.76
C TRP A 136 12.24 -6.42 -14.43
N ILE A 137 11.78 -5.79 -13.35
CA ILE A 137 11.91 -6.31 -11.99
C ILE A 137 10.53 -6.80 -11.54
N PRO A 138 10.10 -8.03 -11.89
CA PRO A 138 8.83 -8.55 -11.44
C PRO A 138 8.93 -8.93 -9.97
N SER A 139 7.80 -8.86 -9.29
CA SER A 139 7.64 -9.37 -7.93
C SER A 139 6.22 -9.86 -7.67
N ILE A 140 6.15 -10.84 -6.78
CA ILE A 140 4.91 -11.35 -6.20
C ILE A 140 4.99 -11.18 -4.69
N ALA A 141 3.89 -10.73 -4.08
CA ALA A 141 3.78 -10.60 -2.65
C ALA A 141 2.47 -11.21 -2.17
N PHE A 142 2.55 -11.93 -1.05
CA PHE A 142 1.40 -12.41 -0.31
C PHE A 142 1.41 -11.77 1.06
N ARG A 143 0.27 -11.18 1.45
CA ARG A 143 0.10 -10.50 2.73
C ARG A 143 -1.11 -11.05 3.46
N GLN A 144 -0.94 -11.27 4.76
CA GLN A 144 -2.00 -11.60 5.71
C GLN A 144 -2.17 -10.43 6.67
N GLU A 145 -3.38 -9.92 6.82
CA GLU A 145 -3.72 -8.77 7.66
C GLU A 145 -4.79 -9.19 8.69
N TYR A 146 -4.56 -8.86 9.95
CA TYR A 146 -5.61 -8.78 10.96
C TYR A 146 -5.95 -7.30 11.17
N ARG A 147 -7.25 -7.01 11.23
CA ARG A 147 -7.79 -5.65 11.32
C ARG A 147 -8.78 -5.62 12.47
N LYS A 148 -8.68 -4.60 13.33
CA LYS A 148 -9.62 -4.33 14.42
C LYS A 148 -10.19 -2.93 14.26
N PHE A 149 -11.49 -2.79 14.40
CA PHE A 149 -12.21 -1.54 14.18
C PHE A 149 -12.95 -1.09 15.43
N TYR A 150 -12.94 0.21 15.65
CA TYR A 150 -13.64 0.84 16.74
C TYR A 150 -14.36 2.10 16.27
N ASN A 151 -15.44 2.45 16.97
CA ASN A 151 -16.11 3.73 16.83
C ASN A 151 -15.32 4.86 17.53
N PRO A 152 -15.76 6.13 17.44
CA PRO A 152 -15.08 7.27 18.06
C PRO A 152 -14.88 7.18 19.58
N GLN A 153 -15.66 6.34 20.27
CA GLN A 153 -15.55 6.10 21.72
C GLN A 153 -14.76 4.83 22.05
N PHE A 154 -14.00 4.29 21.09
CA PHE A 154 -13.24 3.04 21.21
C PHE A 154 -14.08 1.81 21.60
N ARG A 155 -15.37 1.82 21.24
CA ARG A 155 -16.24 0.64 21.33
C ARG A 155 -16.20 -0.15 20.04
N ALA A 156 -16.58 -1.43 20.09
CA ALA A 156 -16.62 -2.28 18.92
C ALA A 156 -17.46 -1.64 17.80
N TRP A 157 -16.91 -1.56 16.60
CA TRP A 157 -17.64 -1.14 15.41
C TRP A 157 -18.58 -2.24 14.91
N LYS A 158 -19.55 -1.91 14.05
CA LYS A 158 -20.49 -2.87 13.41
C LYS A 158 -19.77 -4.11 12.86
N VAL A 159 -18.63 -3.87 12.21
CA VAL A 159 -17.62 -4.87 11.90
C VAL A 159 -16.45 -4.67 12.85
N SER A 160 -16.29 -5.50 13.88
CA SER A 160 -15.25 -5.25 14.89
C SER A 160 -13.89 -5.80 14.51
N SER A 161 -13.86 -6.85 13.68
CA SER A 161 -12.65 -7.57 13.32
C SER A 161 -12.71 -8.06 11.88
N ALA A 162 -11.58 -8.09 11.19
CA ALA A 162 -11.49 -8.70 9.87
C ALA A 162 -10.13 -9.36 9.65
N PHE A 163 -10.15 -10.48 8.94
CA PHE A 163 -8.95 -11.07 8.33
C PHE A 163 -8.95 -10.78 6.84
N ARG A 164 -7.79 -10.40 6.30
CA ARG A 164 -7.64 -10.09 4.89
C ARG A 164 -6.40 -10.74 4.32
N SER A 165 -6.58 -11.46 3.23
CA SER A 165 -5.52 -11.99 2.38
C SER A 165 -5.36 -11.08 1.17
N ARG A 166 -4.13 -10.76 0.81
CA ARG A 166 -3.81 -9.98 -0.39
C ARG A 166 -2.72 -10.65 -1.20
N LEU A 167 -3.01 -10.90 -2.47
CA LEU A 167 -2.03 -11.34 -3.44
C LEU A 167 -1.72 -10.16 -4.37
N LYS A 168 -0.45 -9.80 -4.50
CA LYS A 168 0.00 -8.69 -5.35
C LYS A 168 1.03 -9.17 -6.36
N PHE A 169 0.82 -8.81 -7.62
CA PHE A 169 1.78 -8.94 -8.70
C PHE A 169 2.17 -7.54 -9.14
N GLN A 170 3.46 -7.28 -9.33
CA GLN A 170 3.92 -6.00 -9.85
C GLN A 170 5.21 -6.16 -10.64
N SER A 171 5.47 -5.20 -11.52
CA SER A 171 6.72 -5.12 -12.27
C SER A 171 7.19 -3.68 -12.37
N GLU A 172 8.48 -3.47 -12.13
CA GLU A 172 9.15 -2.19 -12.29
C GLU A 172 9.99 -2.16 -13.57
N PHE A 173 9.98 -1.02 -14.25
CA PHE A 173 10.67 -0.75 -15.50
C PHE A 173 11.51 0.52 -15.37
N ASP A 174 12.79 0.44 -15.67
CA ASP A 174 13.64 1.63 -15.82
C ASP A 174 13.24 2.36 -17.11
N LEU A 175 12.73 3.59 -17.03
CA LEU A 175 12.32 4.39 -18.19
C LEU A 175 13.49 5.11 -18.86
N ILE A 176 14.60 5.29 -18.12
CA ILE A 176 15.81 5.93 -18.63
C ILE A 176 17.05 5.16 -18.15
N PRO A 177 18.18 5.19 -18.90
CA PRO A 177 19.39 4.44 -18.55
C PRO A 177 19.97 4.77 -17.16
N SER A 178 19.81 6.01 -16.70
CA SER A 178 20.26 6.43 -15.36
C SER A 178 19.45 5.81 -14.21
N LYS A 179 18.33 5.13 -14.52
CA LYS A 179 17.39 4.55 -13.54
C LYS A 179 16.81 5.56 -12.56
N ARG A 180 16.83 6.85 -12.94
CA ARG A 180 16.25 7.94 -12.14
C ARG A 180 14.77 8.15 -12.43
N LEU A 181 14.24 7.53 -13.47
CA LEU A 181 12.82 7.52 -13.79
C LEU A 181 12.41 6.07 -13.99
N THR A 182 11.44 5.61 -13.22
CA THR A 182 10.94 4.23 -13.25
C THR A 182 9.43 4.24 -13.40
N ALA A 183 8.88 3.21 -14.04
CA ALA A 183 7.45 2.93 -14.04
C ALA A 183 7.19 1.63 -13.27
N LEU A 184 6.11 1.59 -12.50
CA LEU A 184 5.64 0.41 -11.82
C LEU A 184 4.19 0.15 -12.24
N ILE A 185 3.91 -1.08 -12.66
CA ILE A 185 2.54 -1.56 -12.87
C ILE A 185 2.26 -2.68 -11.88
N GLY A 186 1.02 -2.77 -11.40
CA GLY A 186 0.64 -3.80 -10.46
C GLY A 186 -0.83 -4.18 -10.51
N CYS A 187 -1.10 -5.42 -10.10
CA CYS A 187 -2.42 -5.99 -9.89
C CYS A 187 -2.48 -6.60 -8.49
N GLU A 188 -3.52 -6.32 -7.73
CA GLU A 188 -3.76 -6.88 -6.39
C GLU A 188 -5.13 -7.55 -6.34
N PHE A 189 -5.21 -8.74 -5.74
CA PHE A 189 -6.45 -9.45 -5.43
C PHE A 189 -6.62 -9.51 -3.91
N LEU A 190 -7.79 -9.11 -3.42
CA LEU A 190 -8.08 -9.01 -2.00
C LEU A 190 -9.25 -9.92 -1.63
N PHE A 191 -9.02 -10.72 -0.60
CA PHE A 191 -9.98 -11.63 -0.01
C PHE A 191 -10.13 -11.31 1.47
N SER A 192 -11.34 -11.38 2.01
CA SER A 192 -11.56 -11.10 3.42
C SER A 192 -12.72 -11.88 4.02
N THR A 193 -12.65 -12.00 5.35
CA THR A 193 -13.78 -12.37 6.21
C THR A 193 -13.87 -11.33 7.32
N GLU A 194 -15.08 -11.05 7.75
CA GLU A 194 -15.40 -9.97 8.69
C GLU A 194 -16.29 -10.51 9.81
N PHE A 195 -15.98 -10.17 11.04
CA PHE A 195 -16.81 -10.47 12.20
C PHE A 195 -17.84 -9.37 12.39
N GLN A 196 -19.12 -9.75 12.32
CA GLN A 196 -20.25 -8.83 12.46
C GLN A 196 -20.75 -8.86 13.91
N GLU A 197 -20.86 -7.69 14.54
CA GLU A 197 -21.28 -7.58 15.94
C GLU A 197 -22.80 -7.76 16.13
N ASP A 198 -23.61 -7.50 15.10
CA ASP A 198 -25.07 -7.69 15.17
C ASP A 198 -25.46 -9.18 15.15
N THR A 199 -24.81 -9.99 14.31
CA THR A 199 -25.05 -11.43 14.20
C THR A 199 -24.11 -12.28 15.07
N GLN A 200 -23.12 -11.66 15.71
CA GLN A 200 -22.07 -12.33 16.50
C GLN A 200 -21.39 -13.47 15.75
N SER A 201 -21.12 -13.28 14.45
CA SER A 201 -20.60 -14.33 13.59
C SER A 201 -19.62 -13.82 12.53
N TRP A 202 -18.76 -14.73 12.08
CA TRP A 202 -17.89 -14.47 10.94
C TRP A 202 -18.65 -14.63 9.63
N ARG A 203 -18.53 -13.66 8.74
CA ARG A 203 -18.97 -13.81 7.35
C ARG A 203 -18.13 -14.85 6.62
N HIS A 204 -18.69 -15.38 5.53
CA HIS A 204 -17.94 -16.24 4.63
C HIS A 204 -16.69 -15.52 4.10
N PHE A 205 -15.62 -16.27 3.88
CA PHE A 205 -14.40 -15.75 3.28
C PHE A 205 -14.64 -15.53 1.78
N GLU A 206 -14.58 -14.27 1.35
CA GLU A 206 -14.97 -13.89 0.00
C GLU A 206 -13.89 -13.06 -0.69
N TYR A 207 -13.86 -13.18 -2.01
CA TYR A 207 -13.12 -12.27 -2.87
C TYR A 207 -13.92 -10.98 -3.03
N GLY A 208 -13.32 -9.84 -2.68
CA GLY A 208 -14.05 -8.56 -2.60
C GLY A 208 -13.51 -7.46 -3.51
N GLU A 209 -12.19 -7.43 -3.77
CA GLU A 209 -11.58 -6.29 -4.46
C GLU A 209 -10.46 -6.74 -5.40
N THR A 210 -10.40 -6.13 -6.59
CA THR A 210 -9.22 -6.17 -7.47
C THR A 210 -8.71 -4.76 -7.72
N ARG A 211 -7.40 -4.57 -7.59
CA ARG A 211 -6.76 -3.25 -7.78
C ARG A 211 -5.75 -3.30 -8.90
N PHE A 212 -5.91 -2.42 -9.87
CA PHE A 212 -4.92 -2.17 -10.91
C PHE A 212 -4.23 -0.85 -10.64
N SER A 213 -2.90 -0.83 -10.66
CA SER A 213 -2.12 0.37 -10.37
C SER A 213 -1.02 0.60 -11.40
N ALA A 214 -0.78 1.86 -11.72
CA ALA A 214 0.32 2.32 -12.55
C ALA A 214 0.93 3.58 -11.94
N LEU A 215 2.25 3.59 -11.73
CA LEU A 215 2.95 4.68 -11.09
C LEU A 215 4.23 5.01 -11.85
N VAL A 216 4.59 6.28 -11.88
CA VAL A 216 5.89 6.77 -12.34
C VAL A 216 6.61 7.35 -11.14
N SER A 217 7.87 6.96 -10.96
CA SER A 217 8.70 7.42 -9.86
C SER A 217 9.97 8.08 -10.36
N TYR A 218 10.29 9.22 -9.78
CA TYR A 218 11.54 9.94 -9.99
C TYR A 218 12.44 9.83 -8.77
N HIS A 219 13.68 9.41 -8.99
CA HIS A 219 14.71 9.31 -7.97
C HIS A 219 15.71 10.46 -8.12
N SER A 220 15.92 11.16 -7.00
CA SER A 220 17.00 12.16 -6.87
C SER A 220 18.36 11.58 -7.26
N LYS A 221 19.30 12.45 -7.66
CA LYS A 221 20.64 12.02 -8.13
C LYS A 221 21.37 11.12 -7.12
N ASN A 222 21.27 11.44 -5.83
CA ASN A 222 21.86 10.69 -4.72
C ASN A 222 20.97 9.54 -4.22
N LYS A 223 19.81 9.31 -4.85
CA LYS A 223 18.79 8.32 -4.48
C LYS A 223 18.26 8.43 -3.04
N LYS A 224 18.48 9.57 -2.37
CA LYS A 224 17.98 9.82 -1.01
C LYS A 224 16.51 10.24 -0.96
N ILE A 225 15.97 10.69 -2.07
CA ILE A 225 14.56 11.08 -2.21
C ILE A 225 13.96 10.42 -3.44
N THR A 226 12.78 9.84 -3.29
CA THR A 226 11.93 9.32 -4.36
C THR A 226 10.60 10.06 -4.36
N TYR A 227 10.19 10.55 -5.51
CA TYR A 227 8.88 11.16 -5.75
C TYR A 227 8.09 10.22 -6.64
N SER A 228 6.82 9.99 -6.34
CA SER A 228 5.97 9.13 -7.17
C SER A 228 4.65 9.82 -7.46
N LEU A 229 4.18 9.67 -8.70
CA LEU A 229 2.83 10.00 -9.15
C LEU A 229 2.20 8.74 -9.73
N GLY A 230 0.92 8.52 -9.46
CA GLY A 230 0.29 7.27 -9.81
C GLY A 230 -1.20 7.32 -9.94
N TYR A 231 -1.73 6.27 -10.55
CA TYR A 231 -3.14 6.00 -10.69
C TYR A 231 -3.44 4.59 -10.20
N MET A 232 -4.59 4.41 -9.55
CA MET A 232 -5.14 3.11 -9.21
C MET A 232 -6.63 3.06 -9.54
N ASN A 233 -7.06 1.97 -10.17
CA ASN A 233 -8.46 1.59 -10.26
C ASN A 233 -8.72 0.46 -9.26
N ASP A 234 -9.69 0.65 -8.38
CA ASP A 234 -10.16 -0.31 -7.37
C ASP A 234 -11.52 -0.82 -7.80
N LEU A 235 -11.57 -2.07 -8.27
CA LEU A 235 -12.78 -2.76 -8.68
C LEU A 235 -13.36 -3.50 -7.48
N LEU A 236 -14.44 -2.96 -6.94
CA LEU A 236 -15.14 -3.47 -5.76
C LEU A 236 -16.30 -4.36 -6.18
N HIS A 237 -16.40 -5.55 -5.59
CA HIS A 237 -17.55 -6.44 -5.74
C HIS A 237 -18.54 -6.12 -4.62
N VAL A 238 -19.63 -5.46 -4.96
CA VAL A 238 -20.70 -5.08 -4.02
C VAL A 238 -21.98 -5.82 -4.37
N SER A 239 -22.96 -5.84 -3.46
CA SER A 239 -24.22 -6.56 -3.69
C SER A 239 -24.98 -6.09 -4.93
N ALA A 240 -24.77 -4.85 -5.38
CA ALA A 240 -25.36 -4.27 -6.58
C ALA A 240 -24.55 -4.53 -7.87
N GLY A 241 -23.49 -5.35 -7.82
CA GLY A 241 -22.59 -5.64 -8.94
C GLY A 241 -21.18 -5.11 -8.73
N GLU A 242 -20.49 -4.78 -9.81
CA GLU A 242 -19.12 -4.24 -9.76
C GLU A 242 -19.12 -2.71 -9.74
N LYS A 243 -18.31 -2.12 -8.86
CA LYS A 243 -18.08 -0.67 -8.80
C LYS A 243 -16.61 -0.34 -8.91
N SER A 244 -16.26 0.47 -9.90
CA SER A 244 -14.92 1.06 -10.01
C SER A 244 -14.80 2.32 -9.17
N VAL A 245 -13.73 2.39 -8.39
CA VAL A 245 -13.31 3.59 -7.64
C VAL A 245 -11.89 3.95 -8.06
N HIS A 246 -11.69 5.20 -8.41
CA HIS A 246 -10.45 5.67 -9.01
C HIS A 246 -9.61 6.43 -7.99
N TYR A 247 -8.29 6.37 -8.11
CA TYR A 247 -7.38 7.07 -7.23
C TYR A 247 -6.28 7.73 -8.05
N ILE A 248 -6.01 9.00 -7.75
CA ILE A 248 -4.76 9.66 -8.09
C ILE A 248 -3.90 9.62 -6.83
N SER A 249 -2.63 9.25 -6.98
CA SER A 249 -1.72 9.04 -5.86
C SER A 249 -0.44 9.83 -6.05
N THR A 250 0.04 10.44 -4.97
CA THR A 250 1.35 11.06 -4.91
C THR A 250 2.07 10.61 -3.66
N SER A 251 3.39 10.45 -3.73
CA SER A 251 4.18 10.21 -2.53
C SER A 251 5.60 10.74 -2.62
N ILE A 252 6.17 11.02 -1.44
CA ILE A 252 7.56 11.41 -1.26
C ILE A 252 8.18 10.47 -0.24
N ILE A 253 9.31 9.85 -0.58
CA ILE A 253 10.00 8.92 0.30
C ILE A 253 11.46 9.32 0.45
N PHE A 254 11.85 9.51 1.70
CA PHE A 254 13.22 9.80 2.11
C PHE A 254 13.93 8.49 2.47
N LYS A 255 15.12 8.26 1.92
CA LYS A 255 15.90 7.03 2.06
C LYS A 255 17.20 7.28 2.82
N ASN A 256 17.44 6.50 3.87
CA ASN A 256 18.66 6.55 4.70
C ASN A 256 19.08 7.99 5.04
N LEU A 257 18.21 8.68 5.78
CA LEU A 257 18.48 10.06 6.22
C LEU A 257 19.51 10.08 7.36
N PHE A 258 19.56 8.98 8.12
CA PHE A 258 20.43 8.78 9.27
C PHE A 258 21.55 7.78 8.95
#